data_AF-A0A7G9RDS1-F1
#
_entry.id   AF-A0A7G9RDS1-F1
#
_cell.length_a   1.000
_cell.length_b   1.000
_cell.length_c   1.000
_cell.angle_alpha   90.00
_cell.angle_beta   90.00
_cell.angle_gamma   90.00
#
_symmetry.space_group_name_H-M   'P 1'
#
loop_
_entity.id
_entity.type
_entity.pdbx_description
1 polymer ?
#
loop_
_entity_poly.entity_id
_entity_poly.type
_entity_poly.pdbx_seq_one_letter_code
_entity_poly.pdbx_strand_id
1 'polypeptide(L)'
;MPSRNEEVPLAVEIEETRRLLRIYDGLARSMRDPHAVLDVLLEAEDPAAAATALRERFDLDDVQALAVMDLQYRRATRLDRRNIDERRQELADQLAFLRGLEDR
;
A
#
# COMPACT_ATOMS: atom_id res chain seq x y z
N MET A 1 14.25 -32.26 9.59
CA MET A 1 13.00 -31.74 9.01
C MET A 1 12.58 -30.59 9.90
N PRO A 2 12.69 -29.32 9.49
CA PRO A 2 12.27 -28.24 10.37
C PRO A 2 10.76 -28.35 10.59
N SER A 3 10.43 -28.15 11.85
CA SER A 3 9.15 -28.31 12.52
C SER A 3 8.00 -27.56 11.86
N ARG A 4 6.80 -28.15 12.00
CA ARG A 4 5.48 -27.52 11.97
C ARG A 4 5.57 -25.99 12.11
N ASN A 5 5.13 -25.29 11.06
CA ASN A 5 4.72 -23.90 11.14
C ASN A 5 3.87 -23.75 12.42
N GLU A 6 4.32 -22.93 13.35
CA GLU A 6 3.45 -22.37 14.38
C GLU A 6 2.30 -21.70 13.62
N GLU A 7 1.07 -22.15 13.82
CA GLU A 7 -0.11 -21.51 13.23
C GLU A 7 -0.07 -20.06 13.70
N VAL A 8 0.27 -19.14 12.79
CA VAL A 8 0.27 -17.70 13.07
C VAL A 8 -1.12 -17.37 13.60
N PRO A 9 -1.25 -16.77 14.79
CA PRO A 9 -2.56 -16.50 15.35
C PRO A 9 -3.40 -15.68 14.35
N LEU A 10 -4.68 -16.03 14.20
CA LEU A 10 -5.60 -15.36 13.25
C LEU A 10 -5.56 -13.83 13.38
N ALA A 11 -5.50 -13.30 14.61
CA ALA A 11 -5.39 -11.88 14.87
C ALA A 11 -4.10 -11.24 14.29
N VAL A 12 -2.98 -11.96 14.31
CA VAL A 12 -1.71 -11.51 13.72
C VAL A 12 -1.82 -11.51 12.19
N GLU A 13 -2.46 -12.53 11.61
CA GLU A 13 -2.66 -12.60 10.16
C GLU A 13 -3.61 -11.49 9.64
N ILE A 14 -4.68 -11.21 10.39
CA ILE A 14 -5.58 -10.09 10.12
C ILE A 14 -4.82 -8.76 10.16
N GLU A 15 -3.99 -8.56 11.19
CA GLU A 15 -3.22 -7.32 11.34
C GLU A 15 -2.24 -7.10 10.19
N GLU A 16 -1.48 -8.14 9.83
CA GLU A 16 -0.53 -8.07 8.71
C GLU A 16 -1.24 -7.83 7.37
N THR A 17 -2.35 -8.54 7.12
CA THR A 17 -3.14 -8.37 5.90
C THR A 17 -3.71 -6.95 5.82
N ARG A 18 -4.24 -6.42 6.93
CA ARG A 18 -4.74 -5.04 7.03
C ARG A 18 -3.64 -4.02 6.79
N ARG A 19 -2.45 -4.24 7.36
CA ARG A 19 -1.30 -3.35 7.19
C ARG A 19 -0.85 -3.30 5.73
N LEU A 20 -0.75 -4.47 5.08
CA LEU A 20 -0.40 -4.55 3.66
C LEU A 20 -1.47 -3.90 2.79
N LEU A 21 -2.76 -4.17 3.04
CA LEU A 21 -3.86 -3.57 2.31
C LEU A 21 -3.79 -2.04 2.36
N ARG A 22 -3.58 -1.47 3.56
CA ARG A 22 -3.44 -0.02 3.74
C ARG A 22 -2.31 0.55 2.87
N ILE A 23 -1.16 -0.11 2.80
CA ILE A 23 -0.05 0.35 1.95
C ILE A 23 -0.46 0.31 0.47
N TYR A 24 -1.01 -0.81 0.01
CA TYR A 24 -1.43 -0.97 -1.38
C TYR A 24 -2.57 -0.03 -1.79
N ASP A 25 -3.45 0.35 -0.86
CA ASP A 25 -4.47 1.39 -1.08
C ASP A 25 -3.84 2.77 -1.35
N GLY A 26 -2.82 3.15 -0.60
CA GLY A 26 -2.08 4.39 -0.85
C GLY A 26 -1.35 4.39 -2.19
N LEU A 27 -0.68 3.27 -2.50
CA LEU A 27 0.02 3.07 -3.77
C LEU A 27 -0.95 3.12 -4.96
N ALA A 28 -2.06 2.42 -4.90
CA ALA A 28 -3.08 2.41 -5.94
C ALA A 28 -3.67 3.80 -6.19
N ARG A 29 -4.01 4.53 -5.12
CA ARG A 29 -4.52 5.91 -5.24
C ARG A 29 -3.52 6.83 -5.94
N SER A 30 -2.27 6.79 -5.52
CA SER A 30 -1.19 7.62 -6.08
C SER A 30 -0.90 7.26 -7.54
N MET A 31 -0.93 5.96 -7.87
CA MET A 31 -0.65 5.45 -9.21
C MET A 31 -1.76 5.67 -10.24
N ARG A 32 -2.94 6.16 -9.83
CA ARG A 32 -3.98 6.62 -10.78
C ARG A 32 -3.46 7.78 -11.63
N ASP A 33 -2.65 8.65 -11.03
CA ASP A 33 -1.99 9.77 -11.71
C ASP A 33 -0.50 9.87 -11.31
N PRO A 34 0.37 9.06 -11.92
CA PRO A 34 1.80 9.09 -11.61
C PRO A 34 2.49 10.38 -12.08
N HIS A 35 1.88 11.15 -12.99
CA HIS A 35 2.39 12.46 -13.37
C HIS A 35 2.17 13.47 -12.24
N ALA A 36 0.97 13.52 -11.66
CA ALA A 36 0.70 14.37 -10.50
C ALA A 36 1.59 14.04 -9.29
N VAL A 37 1.89 12.75 -9.06
CA VAL A 37 2.84 12.34 -8.01
C VAL A 37 4.24 12.88 -8.31
N LEU A 38 4.70 12.74 -9.56
CA LEU A 38 5.99 13.25 -9.99
C LEU A 38 6.09 14.77 -9.84
N ASP A 39 5.05 15.51 -10.23
CA ASP A 39 5.01 16.96 -10.10
C ASP A 39 5.17 17.38 -8.63
N VAL A 40 4.45 16.73 -7.70
CA VAL A 40 4.62 16.99 -6.26
C VAL A 40 6.05 16.75 -5.80
N LEU A 41 6.67 15.64 -6.24
CA LEU A 41 8.04 15.30 -5.85
C LEU A 41 9.08 16.29 -6.41
N LEU A 42 8.86 16.83 -7.60
CA LEU A 42 9.77 17.78 -8.25
C LEU A 42 9.60 19.21 -7.74
N GLU A 43 8.39 19.59 -7.32
CA GLU A 43 8.07 20.93 -6.81
C GLU A 43 8.43 21.11 -5.32
N ALA A 44 8.54 20.01 -4.57
CA ALA A 44 8.88 20.05 -3.16
C ALA A 44 10.33 20.51 -2.91
N GLU A 45 10.51 21.35 -1.89
CA GLU A 45 11.83 21.86 -1.49
C GLU A 45 12.75 20.75 -0.94
N ASP A 46 12.17 19.81 -0.19
CA ASP A 46 12.88 18.71 0.44
C ASP A 46 11.98 17.46 0.60
N PRO A 47 12.54 16.31 1.03
CA PRO A 47 11.77 15.08 1.22
C PRO A 47 10.62 15.18 2.25
N ALA A 48 10.76 16.03 3.28
CA ALA A 48 9.73 16.19 4.29
C ALA A 48 8.54 17.02 3.76
N ALA A 49 8.83 18.06 2.97
CA ALA A 49 7.84 18.83 2.24
C ALA A 49 7.09 17.96 1.21
N ALA A 50 7.82 17.11 0.48
CA ALA A 50 7.23 16.15 -0.45
C ALA A 50 6.28 15.17 0.24
N ALA A 51 6.70 14.57 1.35
CA ALA A 51 5.86 13.65 2.12
C ALA A 51 4.57 14.33 2.59
N THR A 52 4.66 15.56 3.11
CA THR A 52 3.51 16.35 3.56
C THR A 52 2.55 16.63 2.40
N ALA A 53 3.07 17.10 1.27
CA ALA A 53 2.26 17.40 0.08
C ALA A 53 1.59 16.15 -0.51
N LEU A 54 2.29 15.00 -0.53
CA LEU A 54 1.72 13.73 -0.97
C LEU A 54 0.58 13.26 -0.07
N ARG A 55 0.72 13.41 1.26
CA ARG A 55 -0.33 13.11 2.23
C ARG A 55 -1.59 13.93 1.97
N GLU A 56 -1.44 15.24 1.82
CA GLU A 56 -2.57 16.15 1.62
C GLU A 56 -3.24 15.93 0.26
N ARG A 57 -2.45 15.80 -0.82
CA ARG A 57 -2.99 15.73 -2.19
C ARG A 57 -3.62 14.38 -2.52
N PHE A 58 -3.09 13.29 -1.96
CA PHE A 58 -3.53 11.93 -2.29
C PHE A 58 -4.23 11.22 -1.10
N ASP A 59 -4.52 11.95 -0.03
CA ASP A 59 -5.17 11.44 1.20
C ASP A 59 -4.40 10.26 1.81
N LEU A 60 -3.08 10.42 1.93
CA LEU A 60 -2.17 9.39 2.43
C LEU A 60 -1.84 9.61 3.90
N ASP A 61 -1.61 8.52 4.61
CA ASP A 61 -0.92 8.55 5.89
C ASP A 61 0.62 8.58 5.72
N ASP A 62 1.35 8.75 6.82
CA ASP A 62 2.81 8.85 6.82
C ASP A 62 3.50 7.64 6.17
N VAL A 63 3.01 6.42 6.46
CA VAL A 63 3.61 5.19 5.95
C VAL A 63 3.34 5.06 4.45
N GLN A 64 2.14 5.42 4.01
CA GLN A 64 1.77 5.42 2.60
C GLN A 64 2.58 6.47 1.80
N ALA A 65 2.76 7.68 2.33
CA ALA A 65 3.53 8.72 1.65
C ALA A 65 4.99 8.32 1.47
N LEU A 66 5.62 7.76 2.50
CA LEU A 66 6.97 7.18 2.40
C LEU A 66 7.02 6.05 1.36
N ALA A 67 6.04 5.14 1.37
CA ALA A 67 5.97 4.06 0.39
C ALA A 67 5.84 4.58 -1.05
N VAL A 68 5.18 5.72 -1.27
CA VAL A 68 5.08 6.38 -2.58
C VAL A 68 6.41 7.02 -2.99
N MET A 69 7.12 7.66 -2.06
CA MET A 69 8.45 8.23 -2.32
C MET A 69 9.48 7.15 -2.67
N ASP A 70 9.35 5.95 -2.10
CA ASP A 70 10.22 4.81 -2.38
C ASP A 70 9.91 4.10 -3.72
N LEU A 71 8.83 4.49 -4.41
CA LEU A 71 8.49 3.91 -5.70
C LEU A 71 9.53 4.25 -6.77
N GLN A 72 9.96 3.22 -7.49
CA GLN A 72 10.86 3.39 -8.62
C GLN A 72 10.06 3.65 -9.90
N TYR A 73 10.50 4.59 -10.75
CA TYR A 73 9.84 4.90 -12.04
C TYR A 73 9.53 3.68 -12.91
N ARG A 74 10.40 2.66 -12.90
CA ARG A 74 10.17 1.41 -13.65
C ARG A 74 8.91 0.65 -13.23
N ARG A 75 8.35 0.94 -12.05
CA ARG A 75 7.12 0.34 -11.49
C ARG A 75 5.87 1.19 -11.74
N ALA A 76 5.93 2.18 -12.63
CA ALA A 76 4.80 3.05 -12.98
C ALA A 76 4.12 2.67 -14.30
N THR A 77 4.54 1.58 -14.96
CA THR A 77 3.94 1.17 -16.24
C THR A 77 2.46 0.82 -16.06
N ARG A 78 1.68 0.79 -17.15
CA ARG A 78 0.27 0.36 -17.07
C ARG A 78 0.12 -1.06 -16.51
N LEU A 79 1.09 -1.94 -16.73
CA LEU A 79 1.07 -3.30 -16.19
C LEU A 79 1.29 -3.28 -14.68
N ASP A 80 2.32 -2.58 -14.19
CA ASP A 80 2.60 -2.51 -12.75
C ASP A 80 1.44 -1.90 -11.96
N ARG A 81 0.81 -0.86 -12.52
CA ARG A 81 -0.36 -0.23 -11.89
C ARG A 81 -1.54 -1.19 -11.75
N ARG A 82 -1.82 -1.99 -12.79
CA ARG A 82 -2.82 -3.06 -12.70
C ARG A 82 -2.44 -4.09 -11.64
N ASN A 83 -1.18 -4.51 -11.60
CA ASN A 83 -0.73 -5.47 -10.59
C ASN A 83 -0.88 -4.92 -9.15
N ILE A 84 -0.67 -3.62 -8.94
CA ILE A 84 -0.92 -2.96 -7.65
C ILE A 84 -2.41 -3.02 -7.29
N ASP A 85 -3.30 -2.70 -8.24
CA ASP A 85 -4.74 -2.74 -8.03
C ASP A 85 -5.26 -4.17 -7.77
N GLU A 86 -4.74 -5.16 -8.52
CA GLU A 86 -5.04 -6.57 -8.34
C GLU A 86 -4.59 -7.05 -6.95
N ARG A 87 -3.34 -6.74 -6.56
CA ARG A 87 -2.81 -7.13 -5.25
C ARG A 87 -3.59 -6.49 -4.10
N ARG A 88 -4.02 -5.24 -4.27
CA ARG A 88 -4.89 -4.53 -3.32
C ARG A 88 -6.23 -5.25 -3.18
N GLN A 89 -6.83 -5.68 -4.28
CA GLN A 89 -8.10 -6.41 -4.24
C GLN A 89 -7.95 -7.78 -3.57
N GLU A 90 -6.90 -8.53 -3.90
CA GLU A 90 -6.59 -9.81 -3.24
C GLU A 90 -6.45 -9.66 -1.72
N LEU A 91 -5.75 -8.61 -1.26
CA LEU A 91 -5.59 -8.32 0.17
C LEU A 91 -6.92 -7.95 0.84
N ALA A 92 -7.80 -7.22 0.14
CA ALA A 92 -9.13 -6.89 0.63
C ALA A 92 -10.00 -8.14 0.78
N ASP A 93 -9.99 -9.02 -0.23
CA ASP A 93 -10.73 -10.28 -0.22
C ASP A 93 -10.19 -11.22 0.88
N GLN A 94 -8.86 -11.30 1.03
CA GLN A 94 -8.22 -12.06 2.11
C GLN A 94 -8.61 -11.53 3.48
N LEU A 95 -8.58 -10.21 3.69
CA LEU A 95 -8.97 -9.60 4.96
C LEU A 95 -10.43 -9.86 5.30
N ALA A 96 -11.32 -9.78 4.31
CA ALA A 96 -12.75 -10.08 4.49
C ALA A 96 -12.96 -11.55 4.87
N PHE A 97 -12.23 -12.47 4.22
CA PHE A 97 -12.26 -13.89 4.56
C PHE A 97 -11.78 -14.14 5.99
N LEU A 98 -10.61 -13.61 6.38
CA LEU A 98 -10.03 -13.82 7.72
C LEU A 98 -10.94 -13.28 8.83
N ARG A 99 -11.54 -12.09 8.64
CA ARG A 99 -12.53 -11.54 9.58
C ARG A 99 -13.78 -12.41 9.71
N GLY A 100 -14.25 -12.98 8.60
CA GLY A 100 -15.37 -13.93 8.62
C GLY A 100 -15.07 -15.25 9.35
N LEU A 101 -13.79 -15.58 9.59
CA LEU A 101 -13.41 -16.70 10.46
C LEU A 101 -13.36 -16.30 11.94
N GLU A 102 -13.02 -15.04 12.24
CA GLU A 102 -12.98 -14.50 13.62
C GLU A 102 -14.39 -14.35 14.21
N ASP A 103 -15.37 -13.98 13.37
CA ASP A 103 -16.77 -13.76 13.78
C ASP A 103 -17.58 -15.06 14.03
N ARG A 104 -16.94 -16.24 13.96
CA ARG A 104 -17.61 -17.56 14.05
C ARG A 104 -17.40 -18.30 15.37
#